data_AF-A0A923X3V0-F1
#
_entry.id   AF-A0A923X3V0-F1
#
_cell.length_a   1.000
_cell.length_b   1.000
_cell.length_c   1.000
_cell.angle_alpha   90.00
_cell.angle_beta   90.00
_cell.angle_gamma   90.00
#
_symmetry.space_group_name_H-M   'P 1'
#
loop_
_entity.id
_entity.type
_entity.pdbx_description
1 polymer ?
#
loop_
_entity_poly.entity_id
_entity_poly.type
_entity_poly.pdbx_seq_one_letter_code
_entity_poly.pdbx_strand_id
1 'polypeptide(L)'
;MRRIEALIPYSHDHQHALANAHRLRGAAADAGADELAQVVEQTLAFAAQKLAEHLHHEESILLPQLAALGVVTDDQVDRIAREHLALRTLHVRLAEQPGDRALAATFAAALHDHVRWEERELFQSWQERLTAEQREHIDALTEAPTPGASQVSCQAPVAPGTTGLALGELNATCVTLAPGATQGGSADRDVALVCIAGSGTLELTSTNDADGGSAAELAPGSTHLLAAHAARVVTAADAGLTLVTVHRRRSPMHLAAPST
;
A
#
# COMPACT_ATOMS: atom_id res chain seq x y z
N MET A 1 -14.81 -4.90 26.13
CA MET A 1 -15.59 -5.90 25.39
C MET A 1 -14.61 -6.97 24.88
N ARG A 2 -14.96 -8.25 24.88
CA ARG A 2 -14.08 -9.31 24.34
C ARG A 2 -14.09 -9.23 22.81
N ARG A 3 -12.92 -9.40 22.18
CA ARG A 3 -12.78 -9.42 20.73
C ARG A 3 -13.57 -10.61 20.14
N ILE A 4 -14.28 -10.43 19.01
CA ILE A 4 -14.89 -11.53 18.25
C ILE A 4 -13.80 -12.45 17.70
N GLU A 5 -14.09 -13.75 17.53
CA GLU A 5 -13.07 -14.77 17.30
C GLU A 5 -12.28 -14.52 16.01
N ALA A 6 -12.95 -14.12 14.93
CA ALA A 6 -12.34 -13.77 13.65
C ALA A 6 -11.28 -12.67 13.72
N LEU A 7 -11.37 -11.74 14.68
CA LEU A 7 -10.44 -10.63 14.82
C LEU A 7 -9.28 -10.93 15.79
N ILE A 8 -9.35 -12.04 16.54
CA ILE A 8 -8.29 -12.42 17.50
C ILE A 8 -6.95 -12.66 16.81
N PRO A 9 -6.86 -13.40 15.67
CA PRO A 9 -5.60 -13.60 14.97
C PRO A 9 -4.93 -12.28 14.55
N TYR A 10 -5.71 -11.35 13.98
CA TYR A 10 -5.23 -10.02 13.59
C TYR A 10 -4.71 -9.24 14.80
N SER A 11 -5.44 -9.27 15.93
CA SER A 11 -4.98 -8.66 17.17
C SER A 11 -3.69 -9.29 17.73
N HIS A 12 -3.41 -10.57 17.48
CA HIS A 12 -2.12 -11.18 17.84
C HIS A 12 -0.98 -10.67 16.95
N ASP A 13 -1.19 -10.60 15.63
CA ASP A 13 -0.20 -10.03 14.70
C ASP A 13 0.11 -8.56 15.05
N HIS A 14 -0.91 -7.79 15.46
CA HIS A 14 -0.77 -6.42 15.95
C HIS A 14 0.15 -6.28 17.15
N GLN A 15 0.17 -7.25 18.07
CA GLN A 15 1.09 -7.22 19.21
C GLN A 15 2.55 -7.33 18.73
N HIS A 16 2.81 -8.18 17.73
CA HIS A 16 4.13 -8.30 17.12
C HIS A 16 4.53 -7.04 16.33
N ALA A 17 3.59 -6.45 15.60
CA ALA A 17 3.80 -5.19 14.88
C ALA A 17 4.16 -4.04 15.83
N LEU A 18 3.41 -3.88 16.93
CA LEU A 18 3.68 -2.84 17.94
C LEU A 18 5.02 -3.04 18.64
N ALA A 19 5.41 -4.29 18.92
CA ALA A 19 6.72 -4.59 19.50
C ALA A 19 7.86 -4.19 18.55
N ASN A 20 7.75 -4.49 17.25
CA ASN A 20 8.73 -4.08 16.25
C ASN A 20 8.78 -2.55 16.10
N ALA A 21 7.62 -1.88 16.00
CA ALA A 21 7.55 -0.43 15.94
C ALA A 21 8.21 0.24 17.15
N HIS A 22 8.00 -0.29 18.37
CA HIS A 22 8.62 0.24 19.58
C HIS A 22 10.14 0.10 19.56
N ARG A 23 10.65 -1.09 19.19
CA ARG A 23 12.09 -1.35 19.09
C ARG A 23 12.76 -0.46 18.06
N LEU A 24 12.17 -0.35 16.86
CA LEU A 24 12.70 0.50 15.79
C LEU A 24 12.70 1.98 16.19
N ARG A 25 11.63 2.46 16.84
CA ARG A 25 11.58 3.85 17.34
C ARG A 25 12.68 4.13 18.36
N GLY A 26 12.93 3.21 19.30
CA GLY A 26 14.01 3.36 20.28
C GLY A 26 15.38 3.39 19.63
N ALA A 27 15.63 2.49 18.68
CA ALA A 27 16.91 2.44 17.96
C ALA A 27 17.14 3.70 17.10
N ALA A 28 16.10 4.18 16.42
CA ALA A 28 16.17 5.41 15.62
C ALA A 28 16.54 6.64 16.47
N ALA A 29 16.03 6.73 17.70
CA ALA A 29 16.29 7.83 18.61
C ALA A 29 17.74 7.86 19.10
N ASP A 30 18.21 6.78 19.74
CA ASP A 30 19.41 6.86 20.60
C ASP A 30 20.45 5.74 20.38
N ALA A 31 20.16 4.70 19.58
CA ALA A 31 21.09 3.59 19.41
C ALA A 31 22.37 3.97 18.65
N GLY A 32 23.44 3.19 18.80
CA GLY A 32 24.63 3.29 17.93
C GLY A 32 24.34 2.92 16.47
N ALA A 33 25.27 3.17 15.54
CA ALA A 33 25.09 2.87 14.12
C ALA A 33 24.90 1.36 13.85
N ASP A 34 25.71 0.51 14.49
CA ASP A 34 25.64 -0.95 14.32
C ASP A 34 24.33 -1.52 14.89
N GLU A 35 23.90 -1.03 16.05
CA GLU A 35 22.64 -1.43 16.67
C GLU A 35 21.43 -0.98 15.83
N LEU A 36 21.45 0.25 15.30
CA LEU A 36 20.42 0.73 14.38
C LEU A 36 20.33 -0.17 13.15
N ALA A 37 21.46 -0.48 12.52
CA ALA A 37 21.49 -1.33 11.33
C ALA A 37 20.90 -2.72 11.62
N GLN A 38 21.23 -3.32 12.76
CA GLN A 38 20.69 -4.61 13.19
C GLN A 38 19.18 -4.55 13.42
N VAL A 39 18.67 -3.51 14.08
CA VAL A 39 17.23 -3.36 14.36
C VAL A 39 16.45 -3.08 13.07
N VAL A 40 17.01 -2.31 12.15
CA VAL A 40 16.43 -2.06 10.82
C VAL A 40 16.36 -3.37 10.02
N GLU A 41 17.44 -4.14 9.95
CA GLU A 41 17.46 -5.44 9.26
C GLU A 41 16.36 -6.38 9.80
N GLN A 42 16.25 -6.51 11.13
CA GLN A 42 15.23 -7.34 11.76
C GLN A 42 13.81 -6.83 11.48
N THR A 43 13.62 -5.51 11.46
CA THR A 43 12.31 -4.90 11.16
C THR A 43 11.94 -5.13 9.70
N LEU A 44 12.89 -5.01 8.76
CA LEU A 44 12.66 -5.30 7.35
C LEU A 44 12.33 -6.77 7.13
N ALA A 45 13.01 -7.69 7.80
CA ALA A 45 12.72 -9.12 7.74
C ALA A 45 11.31 -9.45 8.28
N PHE A 46 10.93 -8.86 9.42
CA PHE A 46 9.56 -8.97 9.95
C PHE A 46 8.53 -8.39 8.97
N ALA A 47 8.81 -7.21 8.40
CA ALA A 47 7.90 -6.54 7.50
C ALA A 47 7.70 -7.33 6.19
N ALA A 48 8.78 -7.90 5.65
CA ALA A 48 8.77 -8.67 4.42
C ALA A 48 7.97 -9.98 4.51
N GLN A 49 7.84 -10.53 5.72
CA GLN A 49 7.13 -11.79 5.95
C GLN A 49 5.80 -11.55 6.65
N LYS A 50 5.84 -11.22 7.94
CA LYS A 50 4.66 -11.25 8.81
C LYS A 50 3.74 -10.07 8.61
N LEU A 51 4.30 -8.85 8.47
CA LEU A 51 3.47 -7.70 8.16
C LEU A 51 2.85 -7.82 6.76
N ALA A 52 3.63 -8.23 5.76
CA ALA A 52 3.11 -8.42 4.40
C ALA A 52 1.97 -9.45 4.34
N GLU A 53 2.11 -10.60 5.01
CA GLU A 53 1.08 -11.64 5.15
C GLU A 53 -0.19 -11.08 5.82
N HIS A 54 0.00 -10.34 6.92
CA HIS A 54 -1.09 -9.73 7.67
C HIS A 54 -1.90 -8.73 6.82
N LEU A 55 -1.24 -7.74 6.21
CA LEU A 55 -1.91 -6.75 5.36
C LEU A 55 -2.62 -7.41 4.17
N HIS A 56 -2.02 -8.48 3.61
CA HIS A 56 -2.64 -9.24 2.54
C HIS A 56 -3.92 -9.95 3.01
N HIS A 57 -3.93 -10.59 4.18
CA HIS A 57 -5.13 -11.21 4.74
C HIS A 57 -6.24 -10.18 4.98
N GLU A 58 -5.91 -8.99 5.47
CA GLU A 58 -6.89 -7.94 5.65
C GLU A 58 -7.52 -7.49 4.33
N GLU A 59 -6.67 -7.23 3.33
CA GLU A 59 -7.09 -6.73 2.02
C GLU A 59 -7.86 -7.75 1.19
N SER A 60 -7.47 -9.03 1.25
CA SER A 60 -8.01 -10.07 0.38
C SER A 60 -9.11 -10.92 1.02
N ILE A 61 -9.20 -10.95 2.35
CA ILE A 61 -10.13 -11.83 3.09
C ILE A 61 -11.05 -11.00 3.99
N LEU A 62 -10.48 -10.33 4.99
CA LEU A 62 -11.27 -9.73 6.07
C LEU A 62 -12.15 -8.57 5.56
N LEU A 63 -11.54 -7.60 4.87
CA LEU A 63 -12.23 -6.41 4.39
C LEU A 63 -13.31 -6.73 3.36
N PRO A 64 -13.08 -7.59 2.34
CA PRO A 64 -14.15 -7.97 1.41
C PRO A 64 -15.36 -8.59 2.10
N GLN A 65 -15.14 -9.46 3.10
CA GLN A 65 -16.23 -10.10 3.84
C GLN A 65 -17.03 -9.09 4.66
N LEU A 66 -16.34 -8.24 5.43
CA LEU A 66 -16.99 -7.19 6.21
C LEU A 66 -17.71 -6.17 5.31
N ALA A 67 -17.14 -5.85 4.15
CA ALA A 67 -17.78 -4.97 3.17
C ALA A 67 -19.05 -5.60 2.59
N ALA A 68 -19.05 -6.90 2.30
CA ALA A 68 -20.24 -7.63 1.84
C ALA A 68 -21.38 -7.63 2.87
N LEU A 69 -21.04 -7.53 4.15
CA LEU A 69 -21.98 -7.41 5.26
C LEU A 69 -22.44 -5.97 5.53
N GLY A 70 -21.91 -4.99 4.77
CA GLY A 70 -22.28 -3.58 4.89
C GLY A 70 -21.74 -2.89 6.15
N VAL A 71 -20.74 -3.47 6.82
CA VAL A 71 -20.20 -2.93 8.10
C VAL A 71 -18.91 -2.11 7.92
N VAL A 72 -18.39 -1.99 6.70
CA VAL A 72 -17.20 -1.17 6.37
C VAL A 72 -17.65 0.09 5.64
N THR A 73 -17.11 1.25 6.02
CA THR A 73 -17.37 2.52 5.33
C THR A 73 -16.31 2.83 4.29
N ASP A 74 -16.63 3.63 3.28
CA ASP A 74 -15.66 4.03 2.25
C ASP A 74 -14.43 4.75 2.86
N ASP A 75 -14.64 5.62 3.86
CA ASP A 75 -13.55 6.28 4.59
C ASP A 75 -12.60 5.30 5.30
N GLN A 76 -13.14 4.19 5.82
CA GLN A 76 -12.33 3.15 6.46
C GLN A 76 -11.47 2.43 5.41
N VAL A 77 -12.06 2.07 4.26
CA VAL A 77 -11.35 1.47 3.14
C VAL A 77 -10.22 2.38 2.66
N ASP A 78 -10.51 3.67 2.50
CA ASP A 78 -9.53 4.64 2.00
C ASP A 78 -8.38 4.88 2.97
N ARG A 79 -8.68 4.91 4.27
CA ARG A 79 -7.65 5.01 5.30
C ARG A 79 -6.74 3.80 5.31
N ILE A 80 -7.30 2.58 5.33
CA ILE A 80 -6.54 1.33 5.31
C ILE A 80 -5.64 1.29 4.08
N ALA A 81 -6.20 1.47 2.88
CA ALA A 81 -5.46 1.41 1.63
C ALA A 81 -4.28 2.40 1.62
N ARG A 82 -4.51 3.63 2.11
CA ARG A 82 -3.47 4.66 2.22
C ARG A 82 -2.38 4.28 3.23
N GLU A 83 -2.76 3.79 4.41
CA GLU A 83 -1.81 3.41 5.46
C GLU A 83 -0.98 2.18 5.06
N HIS A 84 -1.60 1.15 4.50
CA HIS A 84 -0.91 -0.06 4.03
C HIS A 84 0.09 0.27 2.93
N LEU A 85 -0.31 1.12 2.00
CA LEU A 85 0.56 1.56 0.92
C LEU A 85 1.73 2.41 1.43
N ALA A 86 1.49 3.29 2.41
CA ALA A 86 2.55 4.05 3.07
C ALA A 86 3.55 3.12 3.77
N LEU A 87 3.08 2.09 4.47
CA LEU A 87 3.95 1.09 5.11
C LEU A 87 4.82 0.34 4.10
N ARG A 88 4.23 -0.13 2.99
CA ARG A 88 4.97 -0.80 1.92
C ARG A 88 6.01 0.12 1.28
N THR A 89 5.66 1.38 1.07
CA THR A 89 6.57 2.41 0.52
C THR A 89 7.73 2.70 1.47
N LEU A 90 7.44 2.89 2.75
CA LEU A 90 8.46 3.14 3.77
C LEU A 90 9.38 1.93 3.95
N HIS A 91 8.87 0.70 3.82
CA HIS A 91 9.68 -0.52 3.81
C HIS A 91 10.73 -0.50 2.70
N VAL A 92 10.32 -0.23 1.45
CA VAL A 92 11.24 -0.17 0.31
C VAL A 92 12.30 0.91 0.53
N ARG A 93 11.88 2.12 0.91
CA ARG A 93 12.83 3.22 1.15
C ARG A 93 13.81 2.89 2.27
N LEU A 94 13.33 2.28 3.36
CA LEU A 94 14.18 1.92 4.50
C LEU A 94 15.18 0.80 4.13
N ALA A 95 14.79 -0.11 3.24
CA ALA A 95 15.71 -1.11 2.69
C ALA A 95 16.81 -0.48 1.81
N GLU A 96 16.49 0.58 1.06
CA GLU A 96 17.48 1.34 0.27
C GLU A 96 18.41 2.18 1.15
N GLN A 97 17.92 2.66 2.29
CA GLN A 97 18.62 3.59 3.18
C GLN A 97 18.59 3.10 4.65
N PRO A 98 19.18 1.93 4.97
CA PRO A 98 19.02 1.30 6.29
C PRO A 98 19.66 2.08 7.45
N GLY A 99 20.55 3.03 7.15
CA GLY A 99 21.14 3.94 8.15
C GLY A 99 20.34 5.22 8.40
N ASP A 100 19.25 5.48 7.66
CA ASP A 100 18.45 6.69 7.82
C ASP A 100 17.53 6.58 9.06
N ARG A 101 17.94 7.28 10.13
CA ARG A 101 17.18 7.36 11.39
C ARG A 101 15.83 8.01 11.23
N ALA A 102 15.71 9.06 10.41
CA ALA A 102 14.45 9.76 10.23
C ALA A 102 13.44 8.85 9.52
N LEU A 103 13.90 8.09 8.53
CA LEU A 103 13.09 7.12 7.83
C LEU A 103 12.69 5.94 8.73
N ALA A 104 13.61 5.41 9.53
CA ALA A 104 13.32 4.39 10.55
C ALA A 104 12.26 4.86 11.55
N ALA A 105 12.40 6.10 12.06
CA ALA A 105 11.41 6.70 12.97
C ALA A 105 10.04 6.87 12.30
N THR A 106 10.03 7.25 11.01
CA THR A 106 8.81 7.43 10.22
C THR A 106 8.09 6.09 10.00
N PHE A 107 8.80 5.03 9.63
CA PHE A 107 8.24 3.68 9.51
C PHE A 107 7.65 3.21 10.85
N ALA A 108 8.40 3.37 11.94
CA ALA A 108 7.95 2.98 13.27
C ALA A 108 6.69 3.73 13.71
N ALA A 109 6.59 5.03 13.42
CA ALA A 109 5.39 5.82 13.71
C ALA A 109 4.20 5.39 12.85
N ALA A 110 4.38 5.23 11.54
CA ALA A 110 3.32 4.78 10.65
C ALA A 110 2.76 3.41 11.08
N LEU A 111 3.64 2.45 11.40
CA LEU A 111 3.20 1.11 11.83
C LEU A 111 2.48 1.16 13.17
N HIS A 112 2.99 1.93 14.13
CA HIS A 112 2.34 2.10 15.42
C HIS A 112 0.95 2.71 15.28
N ASP A 113 0.83 3.81 14.53
CA ASP A 113 -0.41 4.58 14.44
C ASP A 113 -1.50 3.82 13.67
N HIS A 114 -1.10 3.13 12.61
CA HIS A 114 -1.95 2.20 11.86
C HIS A 114 -2.56 1.13 12.79
N VAL A 115 -1.71 0.34 13.47
CA VAL A 115 -2.17 -0.74 14.35
C VAL A 115 -3.01 -0.20 15.52
N ARG A 116 -2.66 0.97 16.08
CA ARG A 116 -3.45 1.58 17.17
C ARG A 116 -4.84 1.99 16.71
N TRP A 117 -4.94 2.55 15.52
CA TRP A 117 -6.21 2.92 14.95
C TRP A 117 -7.08 1.69 14.70
N GLU A 118 -6.50 0.64 14.11
CA GLU A 118 -7.25 -0.59 13.83
C GLU A 118 -7.80 -1.23 15.09
N GLU A 119 -6.96 -1.38 16.11
CA GLU A 119 -7.33 -2.01 17.37
C GLU A 119 -8.40 -1.23 18.13
N ARG A 120 -8.25 0.10 18.21
CA ARG A 120 -9.05 0.96 19.10
C ARG A 120 -10.32 1.49 18.45
N GLU A 121 -10.28 1.72 17.15
CA GLU A 121 -11.36 2.38 16.42
C GLU A 121 -11.97 1.44 15.40
N LEU A 122 -11.18 0.91 14.45
CA LEU A 122 -11.71 0.14 13.33
C LEU A 122 -12.40 -1.14 13.79
N PHE A 123 -11.67 -2.02 14.46
CA PHE A 123 -12.18 -3.31 14.89
C PHE A 123 -13.28 -3.13 15.95
N GLN A 124 -13.19 -2.10 16.79
CA GLN A 124 -14.28 -1.79 17.72
C GLN A 124 -15.55 -1.39 16.95
N SER A 125 -15.44 -0.52 15.96
CA SER A 125 -16.59 -0.09 15.14
C SER A 125 -17.25 -1.24 14.39
N TRP A 126 -16.48 -2.18 13.81
CA TRP A 126 -17.04 -3.35 13.15
C TRP A 126 -17.79 -4.25 14.13
N GLN A 127 -17.18 -4.50 15.29
CA GLN A 127 -17.83 -5.29 16.34
C GLN A 127 -19.05 -4.62 16.95
N GLU A 128 -19.26 -3.32 16.82
CA GLU A 128 -20.49 -2.68 17.28
C GLU A 128 -21.60 -2.77 16.23
N ARG A 129 -21.23 -2.83 14.95
CA ARG A 129 -22.16 -2.89 13.81
C ARG A 129 -22.61 -4.30 13.43
N LEU A 130 -21.80 -5.32 13.74
CA LEU A 130 -22.13 -6.72 13.44
C LEU A 130 -23.24 -7.28 14.33
N THR A 131 -24.27 -7.88 13.72
CA THR A 131 -25.26 -8.70 14.42
C THR A 131 -24.63 -10.00 14.95
N ALA A 132 -25.33 -10.72 15.83
CA ALA A 132 -24.84 -12.02 16.33
C ALA A 132 -24.63 -13.04 15.19
N GLU A 133 -25.61 -13.13 14.28
CA GLU A 133 -25.57 -14.02 13.11
C GLU A 133 -24.40 -13.67 12.17
N GLN A 134 -24.12 -12.38 11.98
CA GLN A 134 -23.00 -11.94 11.15
C GLN A 134 -21.64 -12.25 11.79
N ARG A 135 -21.53 -12.24 13.13
CA ARG A 135 -20.29 -12.64 13.83
C ARG A 135 -20.01 -14.11 13.62
N GLU A 136 -21.00 -14.97 13.85
CA GLU A 136 -20.87 -16.42 13.63
C GLU A 136 -20.49 -16.72 12.17
N HIS A 137 -21.04 -15.97 11.22
CA HIS A 137 -20.70 -16.11 9.81
C HIS A 137 -19.22 -15.80 9.50
N ILE A 138 -18.70 -14.68 10.02
CA ILE A 138 -17.29 -14.29 9.80
C ILE A 138 -16.36 -15.27 10.52
N ASP A 139 -16.68 -15.65 11.76
CA ASP A 139 -15.87 -16.57 12.57
C ASP A 139 -15.66 -17.90 11.81
N ALA A 140 -16.70 -18.41 11.16
CA ALA A 140 -16.63 -19.63 10.34
C ALA A 140 -15.83 -19.49 9.03
N LEU A 141 -15.71 -18.28 8.46
CA LEU A 141 -14.99 -18.04 7.20
C LEU A 141 -13.48 -17.87 7.39
N THR A 142 -13.04 -17.41 8.56
CA THR A 142 -11.61 -17.22 8.89
C THR A 142 -10.81 -18.52 9.08
N GLU A 143 -11.45 -19.70 9.09
CA GLU A 143 -10.78 -21.00 9.24
C GLU A 143 -10.23 -21.62 7.93
N ALA A 144 -10.53 -21.03 6.77
CA ALA A 144 -10.08 -21.59 5.48
C ALA A 144 -8.61 -21.17 5.14
N PRO A 145 -7.75 -22.09 4.70
CA PRO A 145 -6.36 -21.77 4.36
C PRO A 145 -6.25 -21.03 3.03
N THR A 146 -5.42 -19.98 2.99
CA THR A 146 -5.22 -19.11 1.81
C THR A 146 -3.79 -19.28 1.26
N PRO A 147 -3.57 -19.20 -0.07
CA PRO A 147 -2.24 -19.28 -0.66
C PRO A 147 -1.37 -18.09 -0.28
N GLY A 148 -0.07 -18.31 -0.05
CA GLY A 148 0.86 -17.29 0.47
C GLY A 148 1.18 -16.16 -0.51
N ALA A 149 1.30 -14.94 0.04
CA ALA A 149 1.68 -13.73 -0.67
C ALA A 149 3.14 -13.78 -1.18
N SER A 150 3.37 -13.37 -2.42
CA SER A 150 4.70 -13.29 -3.04
C SER A 150 5.17 -11.84 -3.21
N GLN A 151 6.39 -11.52 -2.74
CA GLN A 151 7.02 -10.24 -3.07
C GLN A 151 7.38 -10.19 -4.56
N VAL A 152 6.98 -9.11 -5.23
CA VAL A 152 7.32 -8.88 -6.64
C VAL A 152 8.40 -7.83 -6.78
N SER A 153 9.59 -8.25 -7.22
CA SER A 153 10.69 -7.36 -7.58
C SER A 153 10.41 -6.72 -8.95
N CYS A 154 10.42 -5.39 -9.01
CA CYS A 154 10.18 -4.62 -10.22
C CYS A 154 11.46 -3.86 -10.59
N GLN A 155 12.13 -4.25 -11.67
CA GLN A 155 13.27 -3.50 -12.22
C GLN A 155 12.82 -2.56 -13.33
N ALA A 156 13.48 -1.41 -13.46
CA ALA A 156 13.21 -0.50 -14.56
C ALA A 156 13.66 -1.09 -15.91
N PRO A 157 12.88 -0.90 -16.99
CA PRO A 157 13.22 -1.35 -18.33
C PRO A 157 14.43 -0.53 -18.81
N VAL A 158 15.40 -1.25 -19.35
CA VAL A 158 16.66 -0.70 -19.86
C VAL A 158 16.49 -0.12 -21.29
N ALA A 159 15.34 -0.37 -21.93
CA ALA A 159 15.02 0.04 -23.29
C ALA A 159 13.86 1.05 -23.33
N PRO A 160 13.78 1.92 -24.36
CA PRO A 160 12.69 2.88 -24.51
C PRO A 160 11.34 2.18 -24.61
N GLY A 161 10.36 2.67 -23.86
CA GLY A 161 9.00 2.17 -23.87
C GLY A 161 8.33 2.18 -22.50
N THR A 162 7.16 1.55 -22.45
CA THR A 162 6.35 1.36 -21.26
C THR A 162 6.18 -0.14 -21.05
N THR A 163 6.59 -0.65 -19.90
CA THR A 163 6.33 -2.04 -19.49
C THR A 163 5.43 -2.04 -18.27
N GLY A 164 4.54 -3.03 -18.15
CA GLY A 164 3.84 -3.20 -16.90
C GLY A 164 3.51 -4.63 -16.52
N LEU A 165 3.43 -4.85 -15.22
CA LEU A 165 3.22 -6.13 -14.56
C LEU A 165 1.98 -6.03 -13.66
N ALA A 166 0.97 -6.85 -13.96
CA ALA A 166 -0.22 -6.94 -13.12
C ALA A 166 0.13 -7.73 -11.84
N LEU A 167 0.04 -7.06 -10.69
CA LEU A 167 0.20 -7.62 -9.37
C LEU A 167 -1.18 -8.11 -8.91
N GLY A 168 -1.46 -9.39 -9.16
CA GLY A 168 -2.77 -10.01 -8.88
C GLY A 168 -3.20 -9.91 -7.42
N GLU A 169 -2.24 -9.86 -6.49
CA GLU A 169 -2.51 -9.77 -5.04
C GLU A 169 -2.97 -8.37 -4.59
N LEU A 170 -2.72 -7.30 -5.37
CA LEU A 170 -2.96 -5.91 -4.96
C LEU A 170 -3.96 -5.16 -5.88
N ASN A 171 -4.57 -5.82 -6.87
CA ASN A 171 -5.26 -5.16 -7.98
C ASN A 171 -4.45 -3.99 -8.55
N ALA A 172 -3.13 -4.17 -8.58
CA ALA A 172 -2.20 -3.12 -8.91
C ALA A 172 -1.48 -3.47 -10.20
N THR A 173 -1.05 -2.45 -10.93
CA THR A 173 -0.15 -2.61 -12.07
C THR A 173 1.10 -1.82 -11.78
N CYS A 174 2.24 -2.51 -11.72
CA CYS A 174 3.52 -1.84 -11.77
C CYS A 174 3.74 -1.42 -13.22
N VAL A 175 4.01 -0.14 -13.44
CA VAL A 175 4.26 0.49 -14.72
C VAL A 175 5.63 1.10 -14.64
N THR A 176 6.47 0.84 -15.63
CA THR A 176 7.74 1.53 -15.73
C THR A 176 7.89 2.21 -17.08
N LEU A 177 8.32 3.46 -17.01
CA LEU A 177 8.62 4.35 -18.10
C LEU A 177 10.12 4.53 -18.22
N ALA A 178 10.64 4.31 -19.43
CA ALA A 178 12.00 4.65 -19.78
C ALA A 178 12.24 6.18 -19.67
N PRO A 179 13.50 6.63 -19.58
CA PRO A 179 13.81 8.06 -19.57
C PRO A 179 13.13 8.84 -20.70
N GLY A 180 12.43 9.93 -20.34
CA GLY A 180 11.70 10.78 -21.29
C GLY A 180 10.42 10.17 -21.89
N ALA A 181 10.05 8.94 -21.51
CA ALA A 181 8.80 8.33 -21.98
C ALA A 181 7.59 8.98 -21.31
N THR A 182 6.51 9.10 -22.09
CA THR A 182 5.22 9.63 -21.64
C THR A 182 4.15 8.56 -21.74
N GLN A 183 3.26 8.53 -20.75
CA GLN A 183 2.08 7.69 -20.75
C GLN A 183 0.85 8.51 -20.42
N GLY A 184 0.00 8.68 -21.43
CA GLY A 184 -1.35 9.20 -21.26
C GLY A 184 -2.33 8.09 -20.87
N GLY A 185 -3.38 8.46 -20.15
CA GLY A 185 -4.50 7.57 -19.89
C GLY A 185 -5.62 8.29 -19.12
N SER A 186 -6.81 7.70 -19.11
CA SER A 186 -7.86 8.09 -18.16
C SER A 186 -7.94 7.03 -17.08
N ALA A 187 -8.12 7.46 -15.83
CA ALA A 187 -8.42 6.54 -14.76
C ALA A 187 -9.87 6.09 -14.91
N ASP A 188 -10.18 4.87 -15.37
CA ASP A 188 -11.59 4.43 -15.46
C ASP A 188 -12.33 4.47 -14.11
N ARG A 189 -11.59 4.45 -13.00
CA ARG A 189 -12.04 4.54 -11.60
C ARG A 189 -10.96 5.21 -10.75
N ASP A 190 -11.20 5.37 -9.46
CA ASP A 190 -10.20 5.91 -8.53
C ASP A 190 -8.92 5.06 -8.55
N VAL A 191 -7.77 5.73 -8.71
CA VAL A 191 -6.45 5.11 -8.80
C VAL A 191 -5.49 5.82 -7.87
N ALA A 192 -4.76 5.06 -7.05
CA ALA A 192 -3.57 5.57 -6.39
C ALA A 192 -2.35 5.34 -7.30
N LEU A 193 -1.65 6.42 -7.66
CA LEU A 193 -0.34 6.39 -8.29
C LEU A 193 0.74 6.49 -7.22
N VAL A 194 1.62 5.51 -7.17
CA VAL A 194 2.69 5.45 -6.18
C VAL A 194 4.00 5.40 -6.93
N CYS A 195 4.81 6.44 -6.80
CA CYS A 195 6.14 6.45 -7.38
C CYS A 195 7.07 5.60 -6.52
N ILE A 196 7.57 4.50 -7.07
CA ILE A 196 8.47 3.59 -6.35
C ILE A 196 9.92 3.94 -6.60
N ALA A 197 10.29 4.30 -7.82
CA ALA A 197 11.65 4.65 -8.19
C ALA A 197 11.68 5.64 -9.36
N GLY A 198 12.77 6.41 -9.47
CA GLY A 198 12.91 7.45 -10.49
C GLY A 198 12.11 8.71 -10.17
N SER A 199 11.95 9.59 -11.15
CA SER A 199 11.21 10.84 -10.99
C SER A 199 10.48 11.24 -12.27
N GLY A 200 9.52 12.16 -12.16
CA GLY A 200 8.77 12.64 -13.30
C GLY A 200 7.69 13.64 -12.93
N THR A 201 6.76 13.87 -13.85
CA THR A 201 5.61 14.75 -13.64
C THR A 201 4.31 14.03 -13.92
N LEU A 202 3.28 14.39 -13.16
CA LEU A 202 1.90 13.99 -13.35
C LEU A 202 1.11 15.24 -13.73
N GLU A 203 0.55 15.26 -14.92
CA GLU A 203 -0.37 16.30 -15.35
C GLU A 203 -1.80 15.76 -15.35
N LEU A 204 -2.69 16.44 -14.63
CA LEU A 204 -4.12 16.11 -14.58
C LEU A 204 -4.87 17.02 -15.53
N THR A 205 -5.56 16.43 -16.50
CA THR A 205 -6.47 17.15 -17.39
C THR A 205 -7.88 17.04 -16.82
N SER A 206 -8.38 18.15 -16.29
CA SER A 206 -9.79 18.27 -15.90
C SER A 206 -10.67 18.17 -17.15
N THR A 207 -11.76 17.40 -17.08
CA THR A 207 -12.82 17.40 -18.10
C THR A 207 -13.71 18.65 -18.02
N ASN A 208 -13.55 19.46 -16.98
CA ASN A 208 -14.17 20.79 -16.86
C ASN A 208 -13.10 21.85 -17.15
N ASP A 209 -13.19 22.51 -18.31
CA ASP A 209 -12.31 23.55 -18.85
C ASP A 209 -12.13 24.82 -17.96
N ALA A 210 -12.55 24.80 -16.69
CA ALA A 210 -12.53 25.95 -15.79
C ALA A 210 -11.34 25.99 -14.82
N ASP A 211 -10.69 24.85 -14.54
CA ASP A 211 -9.48 24.80 -13.71
C ASP A 211 -8.33 24.25 -14.55
N GLY A 212 -7.34 25.11 -14.83
CA GLY A 212 -6.13 24.75 -15.56
C GLY A 212 -5.48 23.49 -14.97
N GLY A 213 -4.99 22.61 -15.85
CA GLY A 213 -4.45 21.32 -15.46
C GLY A 213 -3.45 21.42 -14.31
N SER A 214 -3.65 20.58 -13.29
CA SER A 214 -2.76 20.50 -12.14
C SER A 214 -1.56 19.63 -12.52
N ALA A 215 -0.37 20.22 -12.49
CA ALA A 215 0.89 19.49 -12.59
C ALA A 215 1.43 19.20 -11.18
N ALA A 216 1.75 17.94 -10.92
CA ALA A 216 2.35 17.49 -9.67
C ALA A 216 3.67 16.77 -9.95
N GLU A 217 4.63 16.92 -9.05
CA GLU A 217 5.90 16.22 -9.14
C GLU A 217 5.76 14.76 -8.63
N LEU A 218 6.36 13.84 -9.38
CA LEU A 218 6.48 12.44 -9.01
C LEU A 218 7.91 12.19 -8.54
N ALA A 219 8.06 11.91 -7.26
CA ALA A 219 9.31 11.51 -6.64
C ALA A 219 9.11 10.21 -5.85
N PRO A 220 10.16 9.42 -5.58
CA PRO A 220 10.02 8.17 -4.85
C PRO A 220 9.30 8.37 -3.51
N GLY A 221 8.24 7.59 -3.31
CA GLY A 221 7.35 7.66 -2.16
C GLY A 221 6.22 8.70 -2.25
N SER A 222 6.15 9.50 -3.32
CA SER A 222 4.97 10.32 -3.60
C SER A 222 3.78 9.42 -3.96
N THR A 223 2.62 9.78 -3.40
CA THR A 223 1.35 9.11 -3.68
C THR A 223 0.34 10.13 -4.16
N HIS A 224 -0.29 9.87 -5.29
CA HIS A 224 -1.28 10.74 -5.90
C HIS A 224 -2.58 9.98 -6.11
N LEU A 225 -3.66 10.48 -5.50
CA LEU A 225 -4.99 9.92 -5.65
C LEU A 225 -5.68 10.59 -6.82
N LEU A 226 -6.09 9.78 -7.78
CA LEU A 226 -6.84 10.19 -8.95
C LEU A 226 -8.30 9.77 -8.76
N ALA A 227 -9.22 10.69 -9.03
CA ALA A 227 -10.62 10.35 -9.11
C ALA A 227 -10.93 9.53 -10.38
N ALA A 228 -12.02 8.77 -10.33
CA ALA A 228 -12.61 8.17 -11.52
C ALA A 228 -12.78 9.18 -12.66
N HIS A 229 -12.43 8.73 -13.85
CA HIS A 229 -12.41 9.42 -15.14
C HIS A 229 -11.42 10.60 -15.25
N ALA A 230 -10.56 10.82 -14.26
CA ALA A 230 -9.50 11.82 -14.37
C ALA A 230 -8.54 11.47 -15.53
N ALA A 231 -8.42 12.37 -16.50
CA ALA A 231 -7.41 12.26 -17.53
C ALA A 231 -6.06 12.64 -16.93
N ARG A 232 -5.04 11.86 -17.26
CA ARG A 232 -3.68 12.07 -16.78
C ARG A 232 -2.66 11.86 -17.87
N VAL A 233 -1.55 12.57 -17.77
CA VAL A 233 -0.33 12.31 -18.50
C VAL A 233 0.80 12.19 -17.48
N VAL A 234 1.54 11.08 -17.56
CA VAL A 234 2.72 10.87 -16.73
C VAL A 234 3.96 10.92 -17.60
N THR A 235 4.94 11.72 -17.22
CA THR A 235 6.19 11.91 -17.97
C THR A 235 7.37 11.55 -17.10
N ALA A 236 8.21 10.62 -17.55
CA ALA A 236 9.43 10.23 -16.84
C ALA A 236 10.56 11.23 -17.07
N ALA A 237 11.33 11.53 -16.03
CA ALA A 237 12.57 12.29 -16.12
C ALA A 237 13.75 11.42 -16.64
N ASP A 238 14.96 11.98 -16.65
CA ASP A 238 16.16 11.36 -17.25
C ASP A 238 16.59 10.04 -16.59
N ALA A 239 16.16 9.78 -15.35
CA ALA A 239 16.43 8.53 -14.63
C ALA A 239 15.39 7.42 -14.92
N GLY A 240 14.35 7.70 -15.72
CA GLY A 240 13.18 6.85 -15.85
C GLY A 240 12.25 6.97 -14.63
N LEU A 241 11.13 6.24 -14.66
CA LEU A 241 10.09 6.33 -13.63
C LEU A 241 9.34 5.01 -13.48
N THR A 242 9.35 4.45 -12.27
CA THR A 242 8.56 3.27 -11.89
C THR A 242 7.41 3.70 -10.98
N LEU A 243 6.20 3.34 -11.37
CA LEU A 243 4.96 3.65 -10.66
C LEU A 243 4.20 2.37 -10.39
N VAL A 244 3.49 2.31 -9.28
CA VAL A 244 2.44 1.34 -9.07
C VAL A 244 1.10 2.06 -9.13
N THR A 245 0.24 1.65 -10.06
CA THR A 245 -1.16 2.06 -10.09
C THR A 245 -1.99 1.03 -9.33
N VAL A 246 -2.55 1.41 -8.19
CA VAL A 246 -3.44 0.56 -7.40
C VAL A 246 -4.89 0.91 -7.73
N HIS A 247 -5.67 -0.07 -8.17
CA HIS A 247 -7.08 0.13 -8.51
C HIS A 247 -7.97 -0.31 -7.34
N ARG A 248 -8.92 0.53 -6.94
CA ARG A 248 -9.84 0.18 -5.84
C ARG A 248 -10.74 -1.03 -6.15
N ARG A 249 -10.98 -1.40 -7.43
CA ARG A 249 -11.90 -2.49 -7.84
C ARG A 249 -11.65 -3.01 -9.28
N ARG A 250 -10.68 -3.92 -9.52
CA ARG A 250 -10.46 -4.50 -10.87
C ARG A 250 -10.12 -6.00 -10.86
N SER A 251 -10.40 -6.68 -11.99
CA SER A 251 -9.67 -7.85 -12.48
C SER A 251 -8.42 -7.40 -13.28
N PRO A 252 -7.40 -8.24 -13.52
CA PRO A 252 -6.09 -7.81 -14.07
C PRO A 252 -6.17 -6.97 -15.36
N MET A 253 -5.26 -6.00 -15.51
CA MET A 253 -5.17 -5.13 -16.69
C MET A 253 -4.44 -5.81 -17.86
N HIS A 254 -5.00 -5.70 -19.07
CA HIS A 254 -4.29 -6.01 -20.31
C HIS A 254 -3.64 -4.74 -20.86
N LEU A 255 -2.30 -4.73 -20.91
CA LEU A 255 -1.54 -3.70 -21.61
C LEU A 255 -1.46 -4.09 -23.09
N ALA A 256 -1.90 -3.21 -23.98
CA ALA A 256 -1.67 -3.38 -25.40
C ALA A 256 -0.18 -3.17 -25.70
N ALA A 257 0.42 -4.12 -26.41
CA ALA A 257 1.78 -3.95 -26.93
C ALA A 257 1.84 -2.74 -27.88
N PRO A 258 2.99 -2.06 -28.00
CA PRO A 258 3.14 -0.99 -28.98
C PRO A 258 2.86 -1.57 -30.38
N SER A 259 1.95 -0.91 -31.11
CA SER A 259 1.74 -1.17 -32.52
C SER A 259 3.06 -0.93 -33.26
N THR A 260 3.59 -1.99 -33.87
CA THR A 260 4.76 -1.95 -34.76
C THR A 260 4.51 -1.09 -35.99
#